data_AF-A0A520D935-F1
#
_entry.id   AF-A0A520D935-F1
#
_cell.length_a   1.000
_cell.length_b   1.000
_cell.length_c   1.000
_cell.angle_alpha   90.00
_cell.angle_beta   90.00
_cell.angle_gamma   90.00
#
_symmetry.space_group_name_H-M   'P 1'
#
loop_
_entity.id
_entity.type
_entity.pdbx_description
1 polymer ?
#
loop_
_entity_poly.entity_id
_entity_poly.type
_entity_poly.pdbx_seq_one_letter_code
_entity_poly.pdbx_strand_id
1 'polypeptide(L)'
;MDRAYASYAYTSLPTAPLPAEYKTFNVSAVMNSSTTNISASEIEDRANIAGFQKLEKTAKADLSVYLKFGDFMIDGAEVKERVDIVKDKAGKETSRKYYYWTVITYSFSGSMRLANNVMGKDLQNNVLQSASSKFTHSSQEYVSRAEAAGYWNNNKETIKSQLLTDAVKGRIDHANSVLTSAYGYRQSKYSYLIWFQGEKKHPEFELNNKMIEQLKASALLIKANQPITPAIKESFKPVIDYFNDVKARFNKDEKADKKMRYSAYFNLGFIYVMLEDYDNARIEADGLFANDYDKKDSKDIIKEIDYAQGQMKTNNMTTRHFVNLRVPADML
;
A
#
# COMPACT_ATOMS: atom_id res chain seq x y z
N MET A 1 -11.94 -14.26 21.81
CA MET A 1 -12.20 -13.40 20.66
C MET A 1 -11.22 -13.85 19.64
N ASP A 2 -11.76 -14.39 18.57
CA ASP A 2 -11.01 -14.80 17.40
C ASP A 2 -11.10 -13.69 16.36
N ARG A 3 -10.31 -13.83 15.29
CA ARG A 3 -10.10 -12.79 14.30
C ARG A 3 -10.49 -13.30 12.92
N ALA A 4 -11.33 -12.53 12.24
CA ALA A 4 -11.61 -12.69 10.83
C ALA A 4 -11.29 -11.37 10.10
N TYR A 5 -11.40 -11.37 8.78
CA TYR A 5 -11.19 -10.17 7.98
C TYR A 5 -12.26 -10.05 6.90
N ALA A 6 -12.70 -8.82 6.64
CA ALA A 6 -13.48 -8.47 5.46
C ALA A 6 -12.73 -7.38 4.68
N SER A 7 -12.80 -7.46 3.36
CA SER A 7 -12.13 -6.50 2.48
C SER A 7 -13.15 -5.77 1.61
N TYR A 8 -12.92 -4.47 1.42
CA TYR A 8 -13.67 -3.62 0.51
C TYR A 8 -12.71 -2.77 -0.33
N ALA A 9 -13.20 -2.24 -1.45
CA ALA A 9 -12.41 -1.39 -2.32
C ALA A 9 -12.94 0.04 -2.32
N TYR A 10 -12.06 1.04 -2.29
CA TYR A 10 -12.39 2.47 -2.35
C TYR A 10 -11.38 3.21 -3.24
N THR A 11 -11.74 4.42 -3.69
CA THR A 11 -10.81 5.29 -4.42
C THR A 11 -10.05 6.18 -3.43
N SER A 12 -8.72 6.06 -3.39
CA SER A 12 -7.87 7.03 -2.68
C SER A 12 -7.98 8.38 -3.37
N LEU A 13 -8.20 9.42 -2.59
CA LEU A 13 -8.27 10.79 -3.11
C LEU A 13 -6.89 11.46 -3.04
N PRO A 14 -6.54 12.33 -4.00
CA PRO A 14 -5.25 13.00 -4.04
C PRO A 14 -5.12 14.03 -2.92
N THR A 15 -3.89 14.21 -2.43
CA THR A 15 -3.58 15.23 -1.40
C THR A 15 -3.49 16.65 -1.96
N ALA A 16 -3.23 16.78 -3.26
CA ALA A 16 -3.16 18.04 -3.99
C ALA A 16 -4.00 17.93 -5.28
N PRO A 17 -5.35 17.90 -5.17
CA PRO A 17 -6.22 17.70 -6.32
C PRO A 17 -5.97 18.73 -7.42
N LEU A 18 -5.92 18.23 -8.66
CA LEU A 18 -5.91 19.06 -9.85
C LEU A 18 -7.34 19.33 -10.34
N PRO A 19 -7.58 20.42 -11.08
CA PRO A 19 -8.89 20.69 -11.66
C PRO A 19 -9.44 19.50 -12.46
N ALA A 20 -10.77 19.33 -12.47
CA ALA A 20 -11.44 18.14 -12.99
C ALA A 20 -11.25 17.94 -14.50
N GLU A 21 -10.98 19.02 -15.22
CA GLU A 21 -10.68 19.05 -16.65
C GLU A 21 -9.31 18.45 -17.01
N TYR A 22 -8.41 18.28 -16.05
CA TYR A 22 -7.11 17.64 -16.25
C TYR A 22 -7.28 16.13 -16.28
N LYS A 23 -7.11 15.53 -17.45
CA LYS A 23 -7.38 14.11 -17.69
C LYS A 23 -6.18 13.34 -18.20
N THR A 24 -5.23 14.02 -18.82
CA THR A 24 -4.20 13.38 -19.63
C THR A 24 -2.79 13.69 -19.14
N PHE A 25 -1.88 12.73 -19.32
CA PHE A 25 -0.46 12.95 -19.12
C PHE A 25 0.36 12.24 -20.18
N ASN A 26 1.57 12.74 -20.45
CA ASN A 26 2.59 12.03 -21.21
C ASN A 26 3.88 11.91 -20.39
N VAL A 27 4.80 11.06 -20.85
CA VAL A 27 6.06 10.79 -20.15
C VAL A 27 7.22 10.92 -21.12
N SER A 28 8.31 11.52 -20.66
CA SER A 28 9.59 11.55 -21.35
C SER A 28 10.68 11.09 -20.42
N ALA A 29 11.34 9.98 -20.76
CA ALA A 29 12.51 9.49 -20.05
C ALA A 29 13.80 9.83 -20.80
N VAL A 30 14.84 10.17 -20.04
CA VAL A 30 16.21 10.33 -20.53
C VAL A 30 17.16 9.54 -19.65
N MET A 31 18.07 8.81 -20.28
CA MET A 31 19.14 8.11 -19.60
C MET A 31 20.50 8.48 -20.19
N ASN A 32 21.53 8.53 -19.35
CA ASN A 32 22.91 8.67 -19.80
C ASN A 32 23.44 7.36 -20.43
N SER A 33 24.38 7.45 -21.37
CA SER A 33 24.79 6.37 -22.28
C SER A 33 25.47 5.15 -21.65
N SER A 34 25.74 5.14 -20.34
CA SER A 34 26.39 4.04 -19.63
C SER A 34 25.43 2.92 -19.15
N THR A 35 24.14 3.04 -19.48
CA THR A 35 23.02 2.21 -18.95
C THR A 35 22.27 1.45 -20.07
N THR A 36 22.99 0.66 -20.88
CA THR A 36 22.51 0.13 -22.19
C THR A 36 21.35 -0.88 -22.17
N ASN A 37 20.92 -1.37 -21.00
CA ASN A 37 20.04 -2.55 -20.93
C ASN A 37 18.58 -2.26 -20.55
N ILE A 38 18.23 -1.01 -20.25
CA ILE A 38 16.83 -0.57 -20.14
C ILE A 38 16.60 0.56 -21.15
N SER A 39 15.52 0.50 -21.92
CA SER A 39 15.21 1.56 -22.90
C SER A 39 14.45 2.71 -22.23
N ALA A 40 14.55 3.91 -22.80
CA ALA A 40 13.70 5.02 -22.39
C ALA A 40 12.21 4.69 -22.53
N SER A 41 11.83 3.91 -23.56
CA SER A 41 10.45 3.47 -23.77
C SER A 41 9.96 2.56 -22.64
N GLU A 42 10.77 1.61 -22.16
CA GLU A 42 10.39 0.74 -21.03
C GLU A 42 10.12 1.56 -19.75
N ILE A 43 10.93 2.61 -19.52
CA ILE A 43 10.75 3.55 -18.42
C ILE A 43 9.47 4.35 -18.58
N GLU A 44 9.27 4.91 -19.79
CA GLU A 44 8.08 5.67 -20.14
C GLU A 44 6.84 4.81 -19.93
N ASP A 45 6.80 3.58 -20.46
CA ASP A 45 5.71 2.60 -20.35
C ASP A 45 5.32 2.29 -18.91
N ARG A 46 6.31 2.10 -18.04
CA ARG A 46 6.08 1.81 -16.61
C ARG A 46 5.53 3.01 -15.83
N ALA A 47 5.80 4.23 -16.27
CA ALA A 47 5.35 5.42 -15.56
C ALA A 47 3.82 5.60 -15.67
N ASN A 48 3.18 5.86 -14.52
CA ASN A 48 1.74 5.93 -14.39
C ASN A 48 1.28 6.92 -13.30
N ILE A 49 0.19 7.63 -13.57
CA ILE A 49 -0.55 8.43 -12.58
C ILE A 49 -1.97 7.86 -12.55
N ALA A 50 -2.34 7.16 -11.47
CA ALA A 50 -3.62 6.47 -11.44
C ALA A 50 -4.79 7.45 -11.63
N GLY A 51 -5.76 7.09 -12.47
CA GLY A 51 -6.90 7.93 -12.76
C GLY A 51 -6.67 9.01 -13.82
N PHE A 52 -5.54 9.00 -14.52
CA PHE A 52 -5.29 9.81 -15.71
C PHE A 52 -5.08 8.91 -16.94
N GLN A 53 -5.47 9.39 -18.10
CA GLN A 53 -5.17 8.77 -19.38
C GLN A 53 -3.73 9.12 -19.79
N LYS A 54 -2.94 8.08 -20.04
CA LYS A 54 -1.61 8.25 -20.61
C LYS A 54 -1.70 8.42 -22.12
N LEU A 55 -1.05 9.44 -22.66
CA LEU A 55 -0.94 9.69 -24.09
C LEU A 55 0.48 9.42 -24.57
N GLU A 56 0.62 9.28 -25.89
CA GLU A 56 1.89 9.24 -26.58
C GLU A 56 2.76 10.45 -26.22
N LYS A 57 4.08 10.24 -26.18
CA LYS A 57 5.06 11.26 -25.76
C LYS A 57 4.95 12.59 -26.50
N THR A 58 4.58 12.57 -27.78
CA THR A 58 4.47 13.76 -28.64
C THR A 58 3.08 14.39 -28.63
N ALA A 59 2.08 13.74 -28.03
CA ALA A 59 0.73 14.26 -27.94
C ALA A 59 0.64 15.42 -26.94
N LYS A 60 -0.31 16.34 -27.18
CA LYS A 60 -0.63 17.41 -26.23
C LYS A 60 -1.40 16.81 -25.05
N ALA A 61 -0.74 16.72 -23.90
CA ALA A 61 -1.33 16.28 -22.64
C ALA A 61 -1.44 17.45 -21.66
N ASP A 62 -2.33 17.34 -20.67
CA ASP A 62 -2.50 18.36 -19.61
C ASP A 62 -1.25 18.43 -18.72
N LEU A 63 -0.62 17.27 -18.49
CA LEU A 63 0.56 17.10 -17.67
C LEU A 63 1.70 16.42 -18.45
N SER A 64 2.94 16.77 -18.13
CA SER A 64 4.13 16.09 -18.64
C SER A 64 5.05 15.65 -17.51
N VAL A 65 5.35 14.35 -17.47
CA VAL A 65 6.30 13.75 -16.53
C VAL A 65 7.65 13.61 -17.22
N TYR A 66 8.67 14.25 -16.67
CA TYR A 66 10.05 14.10 -17.14
C TYR A 66 10.83 13.27 -16.13
N LEU A 67 11.37 12.14 -16.58
CA LEU A 67 12.24 11.27 -15.80
C LEU A 67 13.65 11.33 -16.36
N LYS A 68 14.62 11.62 -15.49
CA LYS A 68 16.03 11.62 -15.89
C LYS A 68 16.83 10.75 -14.94
N PHE A 69 17.53 9.76 -15.50
CA PHE A 69 18.46 8.90 -14.79
C PHE A 69 19.89 9.18 -15.27
N GLY A 70 20.78 9.42 -14.32
CA GLY A 70 22.20 9.62 -14.59
C GLY A 70 22.98 8.31 -14.63
N ASP A 71 24.30 8.42 -14.57
CA ASP A 71 25.18 7.26 -14.68
C ASP A 71 25.02 6.27 -13.52
N PHE A 72 25.19 5.00 -13.84
CA PHE A 72 25.21 3.90 -12.88
C PHE A 72 26.64 3.44 -12.63
N MET A 73 27.08 3.56 -11.39
CA MET A 73 28.45 3.32 -10.98
C MET A 73 28.50 2.13 -10.03
N ILE A 74 29.39 1.18 -10.33
CA ILE A 74 29.80 0.17 -9.35
C ILE A 74 30.99 0.76 -8.60
N ASP A 75 30.79 1.02 -7.31
CA ASP A 75 31.79 1.61 -6.44
C ASP A 75 32.81 0.56 -5.94
N GLY A 76 32.37 -0.69 -5.83
CA GLY A 76 33.26 -1.80 -5.46
C GLY A 76 32.51 -3.11 -5.29
N ALA A 77 33.27 -4.20 -5.23
CA ALA A 77 32.79 -5.52 -4.85
C ALA A 77 33.79 -6.14 -3.88
N GLU A 78 33.32 -6.58 -2.71
CA GLU A 78 34.17 -7.16 -1.67
C GLU A 78 33.60 -8.49 -1.17
N VAL A 79 34.48 -9.45 -0.87
CA VAL A 79 34.09 -10.71 -0.23
C VAL A 79 34.12 -10.53 1.29
N LYS A 80 32.96 -10.68 1.91
CA LYS A 80 32.78 -10.77 3.36
C LYS A 80 32.80 -12.22 3.81
N GLU A 81 33.03 -12.43 5.10
CA GLU A 81 33.06 -13.75 5.72
C GLU A 81 32.37 -13.76 7.09
N ARG A 82 31.80 -14.92 7.44
CA ARG A 82 31.43 -15.26 8.82
C ARG A 82 31.91 -16.65 9.14
N VAL A 83 32.12 -16.91 10.44
CA VAL A 83 32.59 -18.19 10.94
C VAL A 83 31.60 -18.73 11.96
N ASP A 84 31.08 -19.92 11.70
CA ASP A 84 30.27 -20.66 12.68
C ASP A 84 31.17 -21.63 13.43
N ILE A 85 31.32 -21.38 14.72
CA ILE A 85 32.09 -22.20 15.64
C ILE A 85 31.13 -23.00 16.51
N VAL A 86 31.14 -24.32 16.35
CA VAL A 86 30.40 -25.24 17.24
C VAL A 86 31.33 -25.62 18.38
N LYS A 87 30.83 -25.52 19.62
CA LYS A 87 31.55 -25.89 20.84
C LYS A 87 30.81 -27.00 21.59
N ASP A 88 31.54 -27.83 22.33
CA ASP A 88 30.95 -28.80 23.25
C ASP A 88 30.50 -28.15 24.58
N LYS A 89 29.93 -28.96 25.48
CA LYS A 89 29.47 -28.51 26.81
C LYS A 89 30.60 -27.99 27.71
N ALA A 90 31.86 -28.30 27.40
CA ALA A 90 33.04 -27.79 28.11
C ALA A 90 33.61 -26.52 27.45
N GLY A 91 32.97 -26.00 26.41
CA GLY A 91 33.39 -24.80 25.69
C GLY A 91 34.53 -25.03 24.68
N LYS A 92 34.92 -26.29 24.41
CA LYS A 92 35.94 -26.63 23.43
C LYS A 92 35.34 -26.65 22.03
N GLU A 93 36.03 -26.02 21.08
CA GLU A 93 35.64 -26.01 19.66
C GLU A 93 35.65 -27.43 19.08
N THR A 94 34.52 -27.85 18.51
CA THR A 94 34.31 -29.17 17.89
C THR A 94 34.13 -29.09 16.38
N SER A 95 33.73 -27.94 15.84
CA SER A 95 33.63 -27.73 14.40
C SER A 95 33.75 -26.23 14.06
N ARG A 96 34.32 -25.94 12.90
CA ARG A 96 34.40 -24.60 12.33
C ARG A 96 33.93 -24.63 10.89
N LYS A 97 32.94 -23.80 10.56
CA LYS A 97 32.45 -23.60 9.19
C LYS A 97 32.64 -22.16 8.78
N TYR A 98 33.22 -21.94 7.61
CA TYR A 98 33.37 -20.62 7.02
C TYR A 98 32.28 -20.42 5.97
N TYR A 99 31.72 -19.23 5.95
CA TYR A 99 30.74 -18.78 4.96
C TYR A 99 31.24 -17.47 4.37
N TYR A 100 31.23 -17.38 3.04
CA TYR A 100 31.71 -16.22 2.30
C TYR A 100 30.60 -15.69 1.38
N TRP A 101 30.45 -14.38 1.26
CA TRP A 101 29.53 -13.79 0.30
C TRP A 101 30.10 -12.50 -0.27
N THR A 102 29.69 -12.15 -1.48
CA THR A 102 30.13 -10.92 -2.14
C THR A 102 29.12 -9.80 -1.91
N VAL A 103 29.61 -8.66 -1.46
CA VAL A 103 28.85 -7.41 -1.32
C VAL A 103 29.29 -6.45 -2.41
N ILE A 104 28.36 -6.05 -3.27
CA ILE A 104 28.56 -5.11 -4.35
C ILE A 104 27.98 -3.77 -3.92
N THR A 105 28.81 -2.73 -3.92
CA THR A 105 28.39 -1.35 -3.64
C THR A 105 28.21 -0.60 -4.94
N TYR A 106 27.10 0.11 -5.09
CA TYR A 106 26.78 0.87 -6.29
C TYR A 106 26.04 2.17 -5.99
N SER A 107 26.04 3.09 -6.96
CA SER A 107 25.35 4.37 -6.89
C SER A 107 24.84 4.80 -8.27
N PHE A 108 23.80 5.63 -8.27
CA PHE A 108 23.24 6.24 -9.46
C PHE A 108 22.48 7.50 -9.08
N SER A 109 22.04 8.29 -10.07
CA SER A 109 21.16 9.44 -9.83
C SER A 109 19.86 9.35 -10.62
N GLY A 110 18.82 9.97 -10.09
CA GLY A 110 17.50 9.99 -10.68
C GLY A 110 16.74 11.25 -10.26
N SER A 111 15.99 11.83 -11.19
CA SER A 111 15.15 12.99 -10.94
C SER A 111 13.84 12.90 -11.70
N MET A 112 12.81 13.55 -11.15
CA MET A 112 11.48 13.64 -11.72
C MET A 112 11.04 15.10 -11.72
N ARG A 113 10.39 15.52 -12.81
CA ARG A 113 9.68 16.79 -12.92
C ARG A 113 8.27 16.54 -13.44
N LEU A 114 7.28 17.17 -12.81
CA LEU A 114 5.91 17.23 -13.29
C LEU A 114 5.59 18.65 -13.76
N ALA A 115 5.39 18.82 -15.05
CA ALA A 115 4.95 20.08 -15.65
C ALA A 115 3.42 20.08 -15.83
N ASN A 116 2.81 21.24 -15.58
CA ASN A 116 1.43 21.54 -15.94
C ASN A 116 1.44 22.34 -17.24
N ASN A 117 1.07 21.69 -18.34
CA ASN A 117 1.15 22.26 -19.68
C ASN A 117 0.06 23.30 -19.93
N VAL A 118 -1.07 23.20 -19.21
CA VAL A 118 -2.18 24.16 -19.31
C VAL A 118 -1.80 25.50 -18.66
N MET A 119 -1.10 25.48 -17.52
CA MET A 119 -0.66 26.68 -16.80
C MET A 119 0.74 27.16 -17.20
N GLY A 120 1.49 26.36 -17.95
CA GLY A 120 2.87 26.67 -18.33
C GLY A 120 3.85 26.71 -17.16
N LYS A 121 3.61 25.95 -16.08
CA LYS A 121 4.47 25.95 -14.88
C LYS A 121 4.71 24.53 -14.34
N ASP A 122 5.73 24.40 -13.52
CA ASP A 122 5.98 23.14 -12.81
C ASP A 122 5.07 23.00 -11.59
N LEU A 123 4.54 21.79 -11.40
CA LEU A 123 3.85 21.41 -10.16
C LEU A 123 4.84 20.84 -9.15
N GLN A 124 5.85 20.12 -9.63
CA GLN A 124 6.71 19.36 -8.74
C GLN A 124 8.06 19.02 -9.39
N ASN A 125 9.12 19.07 -8.59
CA ASN A 125 10.48 18.68 -8.94
C ASN A 125 11.07 17.87 -7.79
N ASN A 126 11.47 16.62 -8.05
CA ASN A 126 11.97 15.70 -7.04
C ASN A 126 13.31 15.10 -7.45
N VAL A 127 14.25 15.06 -6.51
CA VAL A 127 15.38 14.15 -6.58
C VAL A 127 14.89 12.77 -6.17
N LEU A 128 14.75 11.86 -7.12
CA LEU A 128 14.40 10.46 -6.85
C LEU A 128 15.58 9.73 -6.21
N GLN A 129 16.79 10.08 -6.64
CA GLN A 129 18.01 9.46 -6.17
C GLN A 129 19.21 10.41 -6.34
N SER A 130 19.96 10.61 -5.25
CA SER A 130 21.26 11.30 -5.31
C SER A 130 22.37 10.34 -5.74
N ALA A 131 23.29 10.83 -6.58
CA ALA A 131 24.52 10.11 -6.96
C ALA A 131 25.44 9.80 -5.75
N SER A 132 25.31 10.55 -4.67
CA SER A 132 26.11 10.33 -3.45
C SER A 132 25.61 9.16 -2.61
N SER A 133 24.36 8.70 -2.79
CA SER A 133 23.83 7.59 -2.00
C SER A 133 24.37 6.25 -2.51
N LYS A 134 24.78 5.41 -1.57
CA LYS A 134 25.32 4.09 -1.83
C LYS A 134 24.29 3.01 -1.51
N PHE A 135 24.24 2.01 -2.38
CA PHE A 135 23.41 0.82 -2.25
C PHE A 135 24.30 -0.41 -2.22
N THR A 136 23.82 -1.46 -1.57
CA THR A 136 24.54 -2.73 -1.49
C THR A 136 23.67 -3.86 -2.01
N HIS A 137 24.28 -4.78 -2.76
CA HIS A 137 23.69 -6.07 -3.12
C HIS A 137 24.59 -7.19 -2.61
N SER A 138 24.00 -8.18 -1.96
CA SER A 138 24.74 -9.34 -1.44
C SER A 138 24.41 -10.59 -2.24
N SER A 139 25.43 -11.38 -2.56
CA SER A 139 25.22 -12.75 -3.03
C SER A 139 24.69 -13.64 -1.90
N GLN A 140 24.29 -14.86 -2.26
CA GLN A 140 24.19 -15.95 -1.28
C GLN A 140 25.55 -16.26 -0.63
N GLU A 141 25.51 -17.06 0.43
CA GLU A 141 26.72 -17.60 1.07
C GLU A 141 27.30 -18.78 0.29
N TYR A 142 28.62 -18.84 0.23
CA TYR A 142 29.43 -19.89 -0.38
C TYR A 142 30.37 -20.48 0.67
N VAL A 143 30.82 -21.71 0.45
CA VAL A 143 31.75 -22.41 1.35
C VAL A 143 33.20 -22.02 1.12
N SER A 144 33.51 -21.35 0.00
CA SER A 144 34.84 -20.86 -0.31
C SER A 144 34.87 -19.39 -0.72
N ARG A 145 35.96 -18.70 -0.35
CA ARG A 145 36.22 -17.31 -0.73
C ARG A 145 36.33 -17.14 -2.25
N ALA A 146 36.87 -18.15 -2.95
CA ALA A 146 37.03 -18.15 -4.40
C ALA A 146 35.69 -18.21 -5.13
N GLU A 147 34.75 -19.04 -4.67
CA GLU A 147 33.39 -19.09 -5.23
C GLU A 147 32.65 -17.77 -5.03
N ALA A 148 32.73 -17.20 -3.82
CA ALA A 148 32.15 -15.90 -3.54
C ALA A 148 32.73 -14.81 -4.48
N ALA A 149 34.06 -14.74 -4.63
CA ALA A 149 34.68 -13.81 -5.58
C ALA A 149 34.25 -14.06 -7.04
N GLY A 150 34.11 -15.34 -7.42
CA GLY A 150 33.66 -15.77 -8.73
C GLY A 150 32.26 -15.28 -9.09
N TYR A 151 31.36 -15.13 -8.11
CA TYR A 151 30.01 -14.58 -8.32
C TYR A 151 30.06 -13.26 -9.10
N TRP A 152 30.88 -12.32 -8.65
CA TRP A 152 31.04 -11.02 -9.31
C TRP A 152 31.92 -11.10 -10.54
N ASN A 153 33.11 -11.69 -10.41
CA ASN A 153 34.12 -11.66 -11.48
C ASN A 153 33.64 -12.33 -12.77
N ASN A 154 32.83 -13.38 -12.66
CA ASN A 154 32.36 -14.15 -13.80
C ASN A 154 31.05 -13.62 -14.40
N ASN A 155 30.30 -12.81 -13.66
CA ASN A 155 28.94 -12.37 -14.04
C ASN A 155 28.75 -10.85 -14.01
N LYS A 156 29.85 -10.08 -14.02
CA LYS A 156 29.87 -8.64 -13.80
C LYS A 156 28.83 -7.88 -14.62
N GLU A 157 28.78 -8.10 -15.93
CA GLU A 157 27.87 -7.36 -16.82
C GLU A 157 26.40 -7.72 -16.57
N THR A 158 26.09 -9.00 -16.37
CA THR A 158 24.74 -9.47 -16.04
C THR A 158 24.28 -8.90 -14.70
N ILE A 159 25.12 -8.95 -13.67
CA ILE A 159 24.79 -8.41 -12.35
C ILE A 159 24.61 -6.89 -12.43
N LYS A 160 25.51 -6.17 -13.08
CA LYS A 160 25.40 -4.72 -13.28
C LYS A 160 24.08 -4.36 -13.98
N SER A 161 23.74 -5.07 -15.05
CA SER A 161 22.48 -4.90 -15.78
C SER A 161 21.26 -5.09 -14.89
N GLN A 162 21.25 -6.16 -14.09
CA GLN A 162 20.14 -6.47 -13.19
C GLN A 162 19.99 -5.40 -12.12
N LEU A 163 21.10 -5.03 -11.45
CA LEU A 163 21.09 -4.00 -10.40
C LEU A 163 20.62 -2.65 -10.93
N LEU A 164 21.06 -2.24 -12.12
CA LEU A 164 20.59 -1.04 -12.79
C LEU A 164 19.07 -1.12 -13.04
N THR A 165 18.60 -2.22 -13.62
CA THR A 165 17.20 -2.41 -13.97
C THR A 165 16.31 -2.34 -12.72
N ASP A 166 16.69 -3.03 -11.66
CA ASP A 166 15.94 -3.05 -10.40
C ASP A 166 15.96 -1.67 -9.71
N ALA A 167 17.12 -1.00 -9.71
CA ALA A 167 17.26 0.32 -9.14
C ALA A 167 16.39 1.36 -9.86
N VAL A 168 16.40 1.37 -11.20
CA VAL A 168 15.58 2.29 -12.00
C VAL A 168 14.10 1.97 -11.84
N LYS A 169 13.69 0.70 -11.96
CA LYS A 169 12.29 0.28 -11.77
C LYS A 169 11.75 0.67 -10.40
N GLY A 170 12.53 0.43 -9.34
CA GLY A 170 12.16 0.84 -7.98
C GLY A 170 11.99 2.36 -7.83
N ARG A 171 12.77 3.16 -8.55
CA ARG A 171 12.60 4.63 -8.54
C ARG A 171 11.41 5.11 -9.37
N ILE A 172 11.07 4.43 -10.45
CA ILE A 172 9.83 4.70 -11.19
C ILE A 172 8.61 4.33 -10.33
N ASP A 173 8.64 3.20 -9.63
CA ASP A 173 7.53 2.80 -8.76
C ASP A 173 7.33 3.81 -7.61
N HIS A 174 8.44 4.33 -7.07
CA HIS A 174 8.38 5.42 -6.10
C HIS A 174 7.78 6.70 -6.72
N ALA A 175 8.24 7.11 -7.91
CA ALA A 175 7.71 8.26 -8.64
C ALA A 175 6.20 8.11 -8.90
N ASN A 176 5.75 6.95 -9.39
CA ASN A 176 4.34 6.62 -9.59
C ASN A 176 3.54 6.76 -8.30
N SER A 177 4.05 6.25 -7.18
CA SER A 177 3.41 6.37 -5.86
C SER A 177 3.29 7.83 -5.41
N VAL A 178 4.36 8.62 -5.56
CA VAL A 178 4.36 10.05 -5.22
C VAL A 178 3.36 10.83 -6.07
N LEU A 179 3.43 10.69 -7.39
CA LEU A 179 2.54 11.39 -8.32
C LEU A 179 1.08 10.96 -8.13
N THR A 180 0.83 9.66 -7.96
CA THR A 180 -0.52 9.13 -7.73
C THR A 180 -1.07 9.58 -6.39
N SER A 181 -0.26 9.61 -5.33
CA SER A 181 -0.73 10.10 -4.02
C SER A 181 -1.02 11.60 -4.04
N ALA A 182 -0.24 12.37 -4.79
CA ALA A 182 -0.40 13.81 -4.87
C ALA A 182 -1.57 14.22 -5.75
N TYR A 183 -1.75 13.57 -6.91
CA TYR A 183 -2.65 14.04 -7.96
C TYR A 183 -3.65 13.01 -8.47
N GLY A 184 -3.36 11.71 -8.27
CA GLY A 184 -4.11 10.60 -8.85
C GLY A 184 -5.23 10.04 -7.98
N TYR A 185 -6.02 9.15 -8.58
CA TYR A 185 -7.16 8.46 -7.99
C TYR A 185 -6.94 6.94 -8.02
N ARG A 186 -6.17 6.43 -7.06
CA ARG A 186 -5.84 5.01 -6.98
C ARG A 186 -6.98 4.20 -6.38
N GLN A 187 -7.47 3.20 -7.11
CA GLN A 187 -8.32 2.17 -6.53
C GLN A 187 -7.51 1.33 -5.54
N SER A 188 -7.94 1.28 -4.30
CA SER A 188 -7.25 0.61 -3.19
C SER A 188 -8.19 -0.39 -2.54
N LYS A 189 -7.61 -1.45 -1.96
CA LYS A 189 -8.33 -2.43 -1.15
C LYS A 189 -7.87 -2.30 0.28
N TYR A 190 -8.80 -2.39 1.22
CA TYR A 190 -8.49 -2.42 2.64
C TYR A 190 -9.19 -3.60 3.29
N SER A 191 -8.46 -4.26 4.19
CA SER A 191 -8.91 -5.42 4.93
C SER A 191 -9.08 -5.04 6.40
N TYR A 192 -10.33 -4.95 6.86
CA TYR A 192 -10.63 -4.69 8.27
C TYR A 192 -10.60 -5.98 9.06
N LEU A 193 -10.07 -5.88 10.27
CA LEU A 193 -10.22 -6.89 11.30
C LEU A 193 -11.71 -7.00 11.69
N ILE A 194 -12.15 -8.20 12.00
CA ILE A 194 -13.45 -8.50 12.59
C ILE A 194 -13.19 -9.27 13.87
N TRP A 195 -13.78 -8.80 14.97
CA TRP A 195 -13.75 -9.51 16.25
C TRP A 195 -14.98 -10.38 16.42
N PHE A 196 -14.79 -11.62 16.84
CA PHE A 196 -15.92 -12.50 17.09
C PHE A 196 -15.67 -13.56 18.16
N GLN A 197 -16.76 -14.15 18.64
CA GLN A 197 -16.70 -15.21 19.63
C GLN A 197 -16.50 -16.57 18.96
N GLY A 198 -15.25 -17.03 18.89
CA GLY A 198 -14.86 -18.28 18.23
C GLY A 198 -14.99 -19.55 19.08
N GLU A 199 -15.44 -19.44 20.33
CA GLU A 199 -15.60 -20.63 21.18
C GLU A 199 -16.86 -21.40 20.80
N LYS A 200 -16.69 -22.62 20.24
CA LYS A 200 -17.79 -23.47 19.74
C LYS A 200 -18.94 -23.72 20.73
N LYS A 201 -18.65 -23.68 22.03
CA LYS A 201 -19.64 -23.91 23.10
C LYS A 201 -20.46 -22.66 23.44
N HIS A 202 -20.05 -21.49 22.97
CA HIS A 202 -20.75 -20.25 23.26
C HIS A 202 -22.06 -20.19 22.45
N PRO A 203 -23.19 -19.76 23.03
CA PRO A 203 -24.49 -19.74 22.35
C PRO A 203 -24.49 -18.89 21.07
N GLU A 204 -23.64 -17.86 21.01
CA GLU A 204 -23.50 -16.99 19.83
C GLU A 204 -22.69 -17.62 18.68
N PHE A 205 -21.99 -18.74 18.88
CA PHE A 205 -20.98 -19.21 17.92
C PHE A 205 -21.53 -19.38 16.49
N GLU A 206 -22.62 -20.13 16.32
CA GLU A 206 -23.19 -20.43 15.00
C GLU A 206 -23.71 -19.17 14.30
N LEU A 207 -24.48 -18.34 15.01
CA LEU A 207 -25.05 -17.12 14.44
C LEU A 207 -23.96 -16.09 14.12
N ASN A 208 -22.95 -15.96 14.97
CA ASN A 208 -21.85 -15.03 14.76
C ASN A 208 -21.06 -15.39 13.50
N ASN A 209 -20.67 -16.67 13.33
CA ASN A 209 -19.99 -17.12 12.11
C ASN A 209 -20.82 -16.87 10.85
N LYS A 210 -22.13 -17.14 10.90
CA LYS A 210 -23.05 -16.84 9.79
C LYS A 210 -23.04 -15.34 9.43
N MET A 211 -23.07 -14.45 10.43
CA MET A 211 -23.06 -13.01 10.22
C MET A 211 -21.69 -12.49 9.72
N ILE A 212 -20.59 -13.11 10.12
CA ILE A 212 -19.25 -12.80 9.57
C ILE A 212 -19.18 -13.15 8.08
N GLU A 213 -19.68 -14.31 7.67
CA GLU A 213 -19.69 -14.67 6.25
C GLU A 213 -20.60 -13.74 5.43
N GLN A 214 -21.76 -13.34 5.98
CA GLN A 214 -22.61 -12.33 5.36
C GLN A 214 -21.91 -10.95 5.26
N LEU A 215 -21.16 -10.55 6.28
CA LEU A 215 -20.37 -9.32 6.28
C LEU A 215 -19.31 -9.35 5.18
N LYS A 216 -18.55 -10.44 5.06
CA LYS A 216 -17.55 -10.61 3.99
C LYS A 216 -18.20 -10.54 2.61
N ALA A 217 -19.32 -11.24 2.41
CA ALA A 217 -20.04 -11.22 1.14
C ALA A 217 -20.53 -9.81 0.78
N SER A 218 -21.07 -9.06 1.76
CA SER A 218 -21.56 -7.69 1.57
C SER A 218 -20.42 -6.70 1.28
N ALA A 219 -19.30 -6.81 1.99
CA ALA A 219 -18.13 -5.95 1.78
C ALA A 219 -17.54 -6.08 0.36
N LEU A 220 -17.61 -7.27 -0.25
CA LEU A 220 -17.16 -7.50 -1.63
C LEU A 220 -18.02 -6.79 -2.68
N LEU A 221 -19.26 -6.40 -2.35
CA LEU A 221 -20.13 -5.64 -3.25
C LEU A 221 -19.69 -4.18 -3.36
N ILE A 222 -18.97 -3.65 -2.36
CA ILE A 222 -18.46 -2.28 -2.38
C ILE A 222 -17.25 -2.21 -3.34
N LYS A 223 -17.41 -1.47 -4.43
CA LYS A 223 -16.37 -1.24 -5.45
C LYS A 223 -15.82 0.18 -5.34
N ALA A 224 -14.56 0.35 -5.74
CA ALA A 224 -13.90 1.65 -5.69
C ALA A 224 -14.47 2.64 -6.73
N ASN A 225 -14.80 2.13 -7.92
CA ASN A 225 -15.19 2.91 -9.09
C ASN A 225 -16.72 2.96 -9.32
N GLN A 226 -17.53 2.64 -8.29
CA GLN A 226 -18.99 2.63 -8.38
C GLN A 226 -19.60 3.20 -7.10
N PRO A 227 -20.73 3.92 -7.17
CA PRO A 227 -21.43 4.38 -5.97
C PRO A 227 -21.89 3.25 -5.05
N ILE A 228 -21.90 3.51 -3.74
CA ILE A 228 -22.57 2.63 -2.77
C ILE A 228 -24.08 2.77 -2.95
N THR A 229 -24.71 1.76 -3.55
CA THR A 229 -26.15 1.78 -3.83
C THR A 229 -26.99 1.42 -2.59
N PRO A 230 -28.29 1.76 -2.56
CA PRO A 230 -29.18 1.33 -1.49
C PRO A 230 -29.22 -0.21 -1.32
N ALA A 231 -29.12 -0.97 -2.41
CA ALA A 231 -29.09 -2.44 -2.35
C ALA A 231 -27.84 -2.97 -1.65
N ILE A 232 -26.68 -2.30 -1.81
CA ILE A 232 -25.47 -2.64 -1.07
C ILE A 232 -25.70 -2.36 0.42
N LYS A 233 -26.24 -1.19 0.79
CA LYS A 233 -26.54 -0.87 2.20
C LYS A 233 -27.49 -1.90 2.84
N GLU A 234 -28.51 -2.31 2.10
CA GLU A 234 -29.47 -3.31 2.55
C GLU A 234 -28.83 -4.68 2.82
N SER A 235 -27.79 -5.06 2.07
CA SER A 235 -27.11 -6.35 2.29
C SER A 235 -26.39 -6.45 3.64
N PHE A 236 -26.04 -5.30 4.25
CA PHE A 236 -25.43 -5.22 5.58
C PHE A 236 -26.46 -5.24 6.71
N LYS A 237 -27.74 -4.96 6.43
CA LYS A 237 -28.79 -4.81 7.45
C LYS A 237 -28.85 -6.02 8.41
N PRO A 238 -28.83 -7.29 7.97
CA PRO A 238 -28.85 -8.43 8.89
C PRO A 238 -27.66 -8.45 9.87
N VAL A 239 -26.48 -8.03 9.42
CA VAL A 239 -25.26 -7.99 10.24
C VAL A 239 -25.33 -6.84 11.25
N ILE A 240 -25.81 -5.67 10.81
CA ILE A 240 -26.02 -4.50 11.67
C ILE A 240 -27.03 -4.82 12.76
N ASP A 241 -28.18 -5.40 12.39
CA ASP A 241 -29.24 -5.79 13.32
C ASP A 241 -28.72 -6.81 14.34
N TYR A 242 -27.93 -7.80 13.92
CA TYR A 242 -27.30 -8.78 14.81
C TYR A 242 -26.38 -8.12 15.85
N PHE A 243 -25.44 -7.26 15.42
CA PHE A 243 -24.51 -6.64 16.38
C PHE A 243 -25.21 -5.62 17.30
N ASN A 244 -26.26 -4.95 16.83
CA ASN A 244 -27.10 -4.13 17.71
C ASN A 244 -27.81 -4.97 18.78
N ASP A 245 -28.35 -6.14 18.42
CA ASP A 245 -28.94 -7.08 19.36
C ASP A 245 -27.90 -7.61 20.37
N VAL A 246 -26.68 -7.94 19.93
CA VAL A 246 -25.57 -8.33 20.82
C VAL A 246 -25.29 -7.23 21.84
N LYS A 247 -25.22 -5.95 21.43
CA LYS A 247 -25.03 -4.84 22.38
C LYS A 247 -26.15 -4.77 23.42
N ALA A 248 -27.38 -5.01 23.01
CA ALA A 248 -28.55 -4.92 23.88
C ALA A 248 -28.67 -6.08 24.87
N ARG A 249 -28.39 -7.32 24.43
CA ARG A 249 -28.50 -8.53 25.27
C ARG A 249 -27.36 -8.70 26.25
N PHE A 250 -26.14 -8.35 25.86
CA PHE A 250 -24.95 -8.44 26.71
C PHE A 250 -24.74 -7.10 27.43
N ASN A 251 -25.57 -6.76 28.41
CA ASN A 251 -25.62 -5.42 29.02
C ASN A 251 -25.05 -5.34 30.45
N LYS A 252 -24.58 -6.45 31.02
CA LYS A 252 -24.05 -6.45 32.39
C LYS A 252 -22.66 -5.83 32.48
N ASP A 253 -22.30 -5.34 33.66
CA ASP A 253 -20.97 -4.82 33.96
C ASP A 253 -19.97 -5.95 34.30
N GLU A 254 -19.98 -7.03 33.52
CA GLU A 254 -19.07 -8.15 33.70
C GLU A 254 -18.15 -8.32 32.48
N LYS A 255 -16.98 -8.94 32.70
CA LYS A 255 -15.93 -9.06 31.68
C LYS A 255 -16.41 -9.78 30.41
N ALA A 256 -17.29 -10.77 30.55
CA ALA A 256 -17.84 -11.52 29.41
C ALA A 256 -18.73 -10.64 28.53
N ASP A 257 -19.70 -9.94 29.14
CA ASP A 257 -20.60 -9.01 28.45
C ASP A 257 -19.84 -7.84 27.83
N LYS A 258 -18.89 -7.23 28.56
CA LYS A 258 -18.00 -6.17 28.03
C LYS A 258 -17.27 -6.62 26.77
N LYS A 259 -16.78 -7.86 26.75
CA LYS A 259 -16.08 -8.44 25.61
C LYS A 259 -17.02 -8.60 24.41
N MET A 260 -18.24 -9.09 24.63
CA MET A 260 -19.25 -9.21 23.55
C MET A 260 -19.65 -7.84 22.99
N ARG A 261 -19.95 -6.86 23.85
CA ARG A 261 -20.24 -5.49 23.43
C ARG A 261 -19.08 -4.85 22.68
N TYR A 262 -17.85 -5.07 23.15
CA TYR A 262 -16.65 -4.58 22.47
C TYR A 262 -16.61 -5.06 21.00
N SER A 263 -16.85 -6.35 20.75
CA SER A 263 -16.87 -6.86 19.37
C SER A 263 -17.96 -6.23 18.52
N ALA A 264 -19.14 -6.00 19.11
CA ALA A 264 -20.26 -5.41 18.40
C ALA A 264 -20.00 -3.94 18.05
N TYR A 265 -19.57 -3.11 19.01
CA TYR A 265 -19.20 -1.72 18.78
C TYR A 265 -18.07 -1.59 17.74
N PHE A 266 -17.02 -2.39 17.87
CA PHE A 266 -15.89 -2.39 16.95
C PHE A 266 -16.34 -2.75 15.52
N ASN A 267 -17.05 -3.86 15.36
CA ASN A 267 -17.48 -4.32 14.04
C ASN A 267 -18.48 -3.35 13.40
N LEU A 268 -19.44 -2.82 14.16
CA LEU A 268 -20.39 -1.82 13.66
C LEU A 268 -19.68 -0.53 13.23
N GLY A 269 -18.72 -0.04 14.01
CA GLY A 269 -17.91 1.13 13.63
C GLY A 269 -17.25 0.96 12.27
N PHE A 270 -16.61 -0.19 12.01
CA PHE A 270 -16.02 -0.47 10.70
C PHE A 270 -17.03 -0.71 9.59
N ILE A 271 -18.17 -1.34 9.87
CA ILE A 271 -19.27 -1.46 8.90
C ILE A 271 -19.72 -0.08 8.44
N TYR A 272 -19.95 0.85 9.37
CA TYR A 272 -20.37 2.19 9.03
C TYR A 272 -19.27 3.00 8.31
N VAL A 273 -17.99 2.81 8.65
CA VAL A 273 -16.87 3.37 7.86
C VAL A 273 -16.87 2.85 6.42
N MET A 274 -17.09 1.55 6.20
CA MET A 274 -17.18 0.97 4.86
C MET A 274 -18.35 1.53 4.05
N LEU A 275 -19.48 1.81 4.71
CA LEU A 275 -20.69 2.38 4.11
C LEU A 275 -20.64 3.91 3.97
N GLU A 276 -19.55 4.54 4.40
CA GLU A 276 -19.38 6.00 4.51
C GLU A 276 -20.49 6.68 5.33
N ASP A 277 -21.05 5.95 6.30
CA ASP A 277 -22.00 6.46 7.31
C ASP A 277 -21.23 6.90 8.56
N TYR A 278 -20.48 7.98 8.41
CA TYR A 278 -19.51 8.42 9.41
C TYR A 278 -20.14 8.87 10.73
N ASP A 279 -21.39 9.33 10.72
CA ASP A 279 -22.09 9.75 11.93
C ASP A 279 -22.38 8.53 12.82
N ASN A 280 -22.94 7.47 12.25
CA ASN A 280 -23.14 6.22 12.98
C ASN A 280 -21.79 5.57 13.37
N ALA A 281 -20.78 5.65 12.52
CA ALA A 281 -19.45 5.14 12.87
C ALA A 281 -18.86 5.82 14.13
N ARG A 282 -19.05 7.14 14.29
CA ARG A 282 -18.60 7.87 15.49
C ARG A 282 -19.38 7.45 16.74
N ILE A 283 -20.71 7.28 16.63
CA ILE A 283 -21.53 6.77 17.74
C ILE A 283 -21.01 5.42 18.23
N GLU A 284 -20.68 4.51 17.32
CA GLU A 284 -20.13 3.20 17.68
C GLU A 284 -18.71 3.29 18.27
N ALA A 285 -17.87 4.21 17.78
CA ALA A 285 -16.55 4.46 18.34
C ALA A 285 -16.62 5.04 19.77
N ASP A 286 -17.56 5.94 20.05
CA ASP A 286 -17.80 6.47 21.39
C ASP A 286 -18.33 5.38 22.33
N GLY A 287 -19.23 4.53 21.84
CA GLY A 287 -19.70 3.35 22.56
C GLY A 287 -18.58 2.36 22.88
N LEU A 288 -17.65 2.14 21.94
CA LEU A 288 -16.46 1.32 22.13
C LEU A 288 -15.55 1.88 23.23
N PHE A 289 -15.35 3.20 23.25
CA PHE A 289 -14.57 3.89 24.28
C PHE A 289 -15.23 3.78 25.66
N ALA A 290 -16.54 4.00 25.73
CA ALA A 290 -17.33 3.93 26.95
C ALA A 290 -17.41 2.50 27.52
N ASN A 291 -17.36 1.48 26.67
CA ASN A 291 -17.38 0.07 27.10
C ASN A 291 -16.14 -0.34 27.92
N ASP A 292 -15.05 0.43 27.85
CA ASP A 292 -13.85 0.30 28.70
C ASP A 292 -13.20 -1.09 28.70
N TYR A 293 -13.20 -1.76 27.54
CA TYR A 293 -12.50 -3.04 27.34
C TYR A 293 -11.14 -2.84 26.65
N ASP A 294 -11.13 -2.17 25.50
CA ASP A 294 -9.93 -1.65 24.82
C ASP A 294 -10.29 -0.31 24.14
N LYS A 295 -9.77 0.78 24.72
CA LYS A 295 -10.05 2.15 24.27
C LYS A 295 -9.24 2.56 23.04
N LYS A 296 -8.20 1.81 22.68
CA LYS A 296 -7.30 2.19 21.58
C LYS A 296 -8.02 2.10 20.23
N ASP A 297 -8.81 1.06 20.04
CA ASP A 297 -9.50 0.82 18.76
C ASP A 297 -10.55 1.88 18.43
N SER A 298 -11.17 2.50 19.45
CA SER A 298 -12.06 3.66 19.26
C SER A 298 -11.32 4.81 18.57
N LYS A 299 -10.08 5.09 19.01
CA LYS A 299 -9.26 6.15 18.40
C LYS A 299 -8.87 5.82 16.97
N ASP A 300 -8.62 4.54 16.67
CA ASP A 300 -8.27 4.10 15.32
C ASP A 300 -9.46 4.26 14.35
N ILE A 301 -10.69 3.97 14.80
CA ILE A 301 -11.91 4.24 14.02
C ILE A 301 -12.09 5.73 13.78
N ILE A 302 -11.99 6.57 14.83
CA ILE A 302 -12.12 8.04 14.71
C ILE A 302 -11.07 8.60 13.73
N LYS A 303 -9.82 8.13 13.81
CA LYS A 303 -8.75 8.54 12.91
C LYS A 303 -9.05 8.22 11.45
N GLU A 304 -9.62 7.05 11.16
CA GLU A 304 -10.02 6.67 9.80
C GLU A 304 -11.15 7.56 9.29
N ILE A 305 -12.14 7.86 10.13
CA ILE A 305 -13.25 8.78 9.79
C ILE A 305 -12.71 10.17 9.47
N ASP A 306 -11.89 10.74 10.35
CA ASP A 306 -11.30 12.07 10.18
C ASP A 306 -10.42 12.14 8.93
N TYR A 307 -9.64 11.09 8.68
CA TYR A 307 -8.82 10.99 7.47
C TYR A 307 -9.68 10.97 6.20
N ALA A 308 -10.71 10.12 6.14
CA ALA A 308 -11.57 10.00 4.96
C ALA A 308 -12.35 11.29 4.70
N GLN A 309 -12.98 11.88 5.73
CA GLN A 309 -13.71 13.15 5.61
C GLN A 309 -12.78 14.31 5.24
N GLY A 310 -11.57 14.35 5.80
CA GLY A 310 -10.55 15.34 5.45
C GLY A 310 -10.13 15.26 3.98
N GLN A 311 -9.90 14.05 3.46
CA GLN A 311 -9.60 13.82 2.05
C GLN A 311 -10.76 14.26 1.14
N MET A 312 -11.99 13.86 1.48
CA MET A 312 -13.20 14.27 0.76
C MET A 312 -13.34 15.79 0.69
N LYS A 313 -13.15 16.47 1.83
CA LYS A 313 -13.20 17.93 1.92
C LYS A 313 -12.13 18.60 1.04
N THR A 314 -10.88 18.16 1.11
CA THR A 314 -9.78 18.68 0.27
C THR A 314 -10.09 18.55 -1.22
N ASN A 315 -10.79 17.48 -1.61
CA ASN A 315 -11.14 17.17 -2.99
C ASN A 315 -12.51 17.71 -3.44
N ASN A 316 -13.24 18.39 -2.55
CA ASN A 316 -14.63 18.81 -2.77
C ASN A 316 -15.55 17.65 -3.22
N MET A 317 -15.39 16.50 -2.55
CA MET A 317 -16.16 15.28 -2.80
C MET A 317 -16.98 14.91 -1.57
N THR A 318 -18.01 14.10 -1.77
CA THR A 318 -18.85 13.56 -0.69
C THR A 318 -18.72 12.04 -0.52
N THR A 319 -17.91 11.39 -1.36
CA THR A 319 -17.72 9.93 -1.36
C THR A 319 -16.39 9.53 -1.98
N ARG A 320 -15.83 8.39 -1.56
CA ARG A 320 -14.69 7.72 -2.22
C ARG A 320 -15.12 6.63 -3.23
N HIS A 321 -16.42 6.50 -3.45
CA HIS A 321 -17.03 5.48 -4.30
C HIS A 321 -17.75 6.16 -5.46
N PHE A 322 -17.01 6.42 -6.54
CA PHE A 322 -17.50 7.19 -7.68
C PHE A 322 -16.86 6.70 -9.00
N VAL A 323 -17.53 6.98 -10.11
CA VAL A 323 -16.97 6.73 -11.44
C VAL A 323 -15.99 7.85 -11.77
N ASN A 324 -14.70 7.51 -11.95
CA ASN A 324 -13.71 8.50 -12.35
C ASN A 324 -13.81 8.79 -13.86
N LEU A 325 -14.42 9.92 -14.22
CA LEU A 325 -14.65 10.36 -15.60
C LEU A 325 -13.37 10.87 -16.33
N ARG A 326 -12.20 10.82 -15.69
CA ARG A 326 -10.91 11.15 -16.31
C ARG A 326 -10.34 9.99 -17.13
N VAL A 327 -10.83 8.77 -16.91
CA VAL A 327 -10.40 7.57 -17.63
C VAL A 327 -11.59 7.06 -18.48
N PRO A 328 -11.39 6.80 -19.77
CA PRO A 328 -12.39 6.13 -20.60
C PRO A 328 -12.88 4.80 -20.00
N ALA A 329 -14.17 4.48 -20.16
CA ALA A 329 -14.79 3.32 -19.51
C ALA A 329 -14.20 1.95 -19.96
N ASP A 330 -13.52 1.92 -21.09
CA ASP A 330 -12.82 0.76 -21.65
C ASP A 330 -11.43 0.51 -21.04
N MET A 331 -10.95 1.42 -20.18
CA MET A 331 -9.69 1.29 -19.43
C MET A 331 -9.88 1.11 -17.91
N LEU A 332 -11.13 0.95 -17.45
CA LEU A 332 -11.52 0.68 -16.05
C LEU A 332 -11.93 -0.78 -15.87
#